data_AF-A0A379EW26-F1
#
_entry.id   AF-A0A379EW26-F1
#
_cell.length_a   1.000
_cell.length_b   1.000
_cell.length_c   1.000
_cell.angle_alpha   90.00
_cell.angle_beta   90.00
_cell.angle_gamma   90.00
#
_symmetry.space_group_name_H-M   'P 1'
#
loop_
_entity.id
_entity.type
_entity.pdbx_description
1 polymer ?
#
loop_
_entity_poly.entity_id
_entity_poly.type
_entity_poly.pdbx_seq_one_letter_code
_entity_poly.pdbx_strand_id
1 'polypeptide(L)'
;MSKKVYFGTNLKMYKGNNDTIDYLSELSQVRQQLPSEYDIELFVIPSYIALKDAITTVTNSSSQHGITIGAQNMNPHDRGQFTGEISPVMLKELGVQLVMIGHSERRHIFKESDQDENEKVVSALKHGFKTLLCIGETLTQKNTNTADEALRVQLKVGLQSVANDAIENLWIAYEPVWAIGENGIPATSDYANEKHGVIKECLFELFGDASKKIPVLYGGSVNLENANELILQSNIDGLFVGRSAWEAKNFHLLMKNALNTLSTKNVENEFTDVARQLIKQLGGIQNISALSHCASRIRVIINNESHINKPAIEKITGVNGLFSIANQYQIIVGPKAVEGVYCEMKRLL
;
A
#
# COMPACT_ATOMS: atom_id res chain seq x y z
N MET A 1 -4.76 6.99 13.91
CA MET A 1 -4.36 5.60 13.58
C MET A 1 -3.44 5.68 12.39
N SER A 2 -2.34 4.92 12.37
CA SER A 2 -1.44 4.86 11.21
C SER A 2 -2.21 4.35 9.99
N LYS A 3 -1.86 4.83 8.79
CA LYS A 3 -2.44 4.32 7.53
C LYS A 3 -2.10 2.82 7.44
N LYS A 4 -3.12 1.98 7.23
CA LYS A 4 -2.94 0.55 6.98
C LYS A 4 -2.19 0.33 5.67
N VAL A 5 -1.15 -0.49 5.69
CA VAL A 5 -0.30 -0.80 4.52
C VAL A 5 -0.51 -2.25 4.12
N TYR A 6 -0.68 -2.50 2.82
CA TYR A 6 -0.98 -3.83 2.32
C TYR A 6 0.24 -4.45 1.61
N PHE A 7 0.54 -5.69 1.94
CA PHE A 7 1.50 -6.51 1.22
C PHE A 7 0.88 -7.87 0.95
N GLY A 8 1.00 -8.36 -0.27
CA GLY A 8 0.61 -9.74 -0.53
C GLY A 8 1.36 -10.37 -1.66
N THR A 9 1.19 -11.68 -1.80
CA THR A 9 1.78 -12.44 -2.90
C THR A 9 0.86 -13.54 -3.38
N ASN A 10 0.86 -13.73 -4.70
CA ASN A 10 0.30 -14.91 -5.34
C ASN A 10 1.44 -15.88 -5.66
N LEU A 11 1.42 -17.06 -5.05
CA LEU A 11 2.41 -18.12 -5.29
C LEU A 11 2.19 -18.83 -6.63
N LYS A 12 1.08 -18.55 -7.33
CA LYS A 12 0.68 -19.14 -8.60
C LYS A 12 0.83 -20.67 -8.57
N MET A 13 1.33 -21.26 -9.66
CA MET A 13 1.50 -22.70 -9.82
C MET A 13 2.97 -23.12 -9.62
N TYR A 14 3.65 -22.62 -8.57
CA TYR A 14 5.08 -22.87 -8.35
C TYR A 14 5.43 -23.73 -7.12
N LYS A 15 4.57 -23.81 -6.11
CA LYS A 15 4.85 -24.53 -4.85
C LYS A 15 3.87 -25.66 -4.62
N GLY A 16 4.38 -26.84 -4.25
CA GLY A 16 3.58 -27.94 -3.73
C GLY A 16 3.11 -27.67 -2.30
N ASN A 17 2.45 -28.64 -1.68
CA ASN A 17 1.95 -28.49 -0.31
C ASN A 17 3.09 -28.29 0.71
N ASN A 18 4.09 -29.18 0.70
CA ASN A 18 5.23 -29.09 1.62
C ASN A 18 6.00 -27.78 1.45
N ASP A 19 6.31 -27.39 0.21
CA ASP A 19 6.99 -26.12 -0.07
C ASP A 19 6.19 -24.90 0.41
N THR A 20 4.86 -24.97 0.36
CA THR A 20 3.96 -23.92 0.86
C THR A 20 4.01 -23.85 2.39
N ILE A 21 4.01 -25.00 3.07
CA ILE A 21 4.14 -25.09 4.54
C ILE A 21 5.50 -24.53 4.98
N ASP A 22 6.58 -24.91 4.31
CA ASP A 22 7.94 -24.43 4.60
C ASP A 22 8.03 -22.92 4.39
N TYR A 23 7.51 -22.41 3.27
CA TYR A 23 7.43 -20.99 2.97
C TYR A 23 6.66 -20.20 4.04
N LEU A 24 5.47 -20.66 4.42
CA LEU A 24 4.64 -19.99 5.41
C LEU A 24 5.23 -20.07 6.82
N SER A 25 5.89 -21.17 7.16
CA SER A 25 6.59 -21.33 8.43
C SER A 25 7.76 -20.35 8.53
N GLU A 26 8.57 -20.23 7.47
CA GLU A 26 9.66 -19.26 7.42
C GLU A 26 9.13 -17.82 7.45
N LEU A 27 8.13 -17.49 6.62
CA LEU A 27 7.50 -16.16 6.60
C LEU A 27 6.93 -15.78 7.97
N SER A 28 6.36 -16.76 8.68
CA SER A 28 5.84 -16.58 10.05
C SER A 28 6.90 -16.23 11.09
N GLN A 29 8.12 -16.72 10.90
CA GLN A 29 9.25 -16.37 11.76
C GLN A 29 9.79 -14.99 11.41
N VAL A 30 10.10 -14.73 10.13
CA VAL A 30 10.77 -13.49 9.73
C VAL A 30 9.87 -12.25 9.85
N ARG A 31 8.55 -12.39 9.65
CA ARG A 31 7.60 -11.25 9.75
C ARG A 31 7.54 -10.61 11.13
N GLN A 32 7.98 -11.32 12.18
CA GLN A 32 8.04 -10.77 13.55
C GLN A 32 9.04 -9.61 13.68
N GLN A 33 9.94 -9.46 12.71
CA GLN A 33 10.93 -8.39 12.66
C GLN A 33 10.43 -7.14 11.90
N LEU A 34 9.19 -7.13 11.42
CA LEU A 34 8.59 -5.95 10.80
C LEU A 34 8.29 -4.89 11.88
N PRO A 35 8.33 -3.58 11.55
CA PRO A 35 8.11 -2.53 12.52
C PRO A 35 6.67 -2.52 13.05
N SER A 36 6.52 -2.55 14.37
CA SER A 36 5.23 -2.69 15.08
C SER A 36 4.30 -1.48 14.99
N GLU A 37 4.83 -0.32 14.59
CA GLU A 37 4.08 0.94 14.46
C GLU A 37 3.13 0.98 13.25
N TYR A 38 3.33 0.08 12.29
CA TYR A 38 2.47 -0.06 11.12
C TYR A 38 1.35 -1.07 11.36
N ASP A 39 0.14 -0.68 10.96
CA ASP A 39 -0.94 -1.62 10.72
C ASP A 39 -0.73 -2.27 9.34
N ILE A 40 -0.33 -3.54 9.32
CA ILE A 40 0.04 -4.27 8.10
C ILE A 40 -1.02 -5.33 7.80
N GLU A 41 -1.62 -5.26 6.61
CA GLU A 41 -2.34 -6.40 6.04
C GLU A 41 -1.38 -7.24 5.21
N LEU A 42 -1.02 -8.41 5.71
CA LEU A 42 -0.19 -9.37 5.00
C LEU A 42 -1.04 -10.53 4.50
N PHE A 43 -0.97 -10.85 3.20
CA PHE A 43 -1.69 -11.99 2.63
C PHE A 43 -0.85 -12.85 1.69
N VAL A 44 -1.14 -14.15 1.66
CA VAL A 44 -0.48 -15.13 0.78
C VAL A 44 -1.55 -15.97 0.10
N ILE A 45 -1.41 -16.17 -1.21
CA ILE A 45 -2.37 -16.89 -2.04
C ILE A 45 -1.70 -18.15 -2.63
N PRO A 46 -1.72 -19.29 -1.92
CA PRO A 46 -1.17 -20.56 -2.39
C PRO A 46 -2.13 -21.28 -3.36
N SER A 47 -1.66 -22.37 -3.95
CA SER A 47 -2.51 -23.28 -4.74
C SER A 47 -3.56 -23.98 -3.87
N TYR A 48 -4.70 -24.37 -4.45
CA TYR A 48 -5.81 -25.02 -3.74
C TYR A 48 -5.39 -26.25 -2.94
N ILE A 49 -4.47 -27.04 -3.49
CA ILE A 49 -3.99 -28.28 -2.87
C ILE A 49 -3.30 -28.06 -1.52
N ALA A 50 -2.89 -26.82 -1.23
CA ALA A 50 -2.17 -26.45 -0.01
C ALA A 50 -3.01 -25.62 0.97
N LEU A 51 -4.25 -25.25 0.64
CA LEU A 51 -5.02 -24.28 1.44
C LEU A 51 -5.24 -24.72 2.89
N LYS A 52 -5.64 -25.98 3.11
CA LYS A 52 -5.91 -26.51 4.46
C LYS A 52 -4.68 -26.43 5.36
N ASP A 53 -3.53 -26.87 4.85
CA ASP A 53 -2.29 -26.92 5.62
C ASP A 53 -1.67 -25.52 5.74
N ALA A 54 -1.82 -24.66 4.73
CA ALA A 54 -1.45 -23.25 4.80
C ALA A 54 -2.19 -22.52 5.93
N ILE A 55 -3.51 -22.70 6.03
CA ILE A 55 -4.34 -22.10 7.09
C ILE A 55 -3.93 -22.62 8.47
N THR A 56 -3.71 -23.94 8.59
CA THR A 56 -3.24 -24.55 9.83
C THR A 56 -1.87 -23.97 10.25
N THR A 57 -0.96 -23.82 9.30
CA THR A 57 0.40 -23.31 9.53
C THR A 57 0.37 -21.88 10.08
N VAL A 58 -0.41 -20.98 9.46
CA VAL A 58 -0.46 -19.58 9.92
C VAL A 58 -1.23 -19.42 11.24
N THR A 59 -2.24 -20.25 11.49
CA THR A 59 -3.04 -20.20 12.74
C THR A 59 -2.23 -20.62 13.96
N ASN A 60 -1.28 -21.55 13.78
CA ASN A 60 -0.37 -21.99 14.84
C ASN A 60 0.72 -20.95 15.17
N SER A 61 0.82 -19.86 14.41
CA SER A 61 1.80 -18.79 14.62
C SER A 61 1.11 -17.52 15.13
N SER A 62 1.36 -17.17 16.40
CA SER A 62 0.92 -15.89 16.97
C SER A 62 1.84 -14.75 16.52
N SER A 63 1.29 -13.68 15.96
CA SER A 63 2.01 -12.47 15.57
C SER A 63 1.06 -11.27 15.53
N GLN A 64 1.57 -10.06 15.77
CA GLN A 64 0.84 -8.82 15.52
C GLN A 64 0.51 -8.65 14.03
N HIS A 65 1.37 -9.16 13.14
CA HIS A 65 1.18 -9.12 11.70
C HIS A 65 0.65 -10.49 11.24
N GLY A 66 -0.65 -10.70 11.36
CA GLY A 66 -1.30 -11.93 10.89
C GLY A 66 -1.14 -12.13 9.39
N ILE A 67 -1.09 -13.38 8.93
CA ILE A 67 -1.14 -13.71 7.50
C ILE A 67 -2.56 -14.16 7.14
N THR A 68 -3.20 -13.40 6.26
CA THR A 68 -4.44 -13.78 5.59
C THR A 68 -4.14 -14.79 4.48
N ILE A 69 -4.74 -15.97 4.52
CA ILE A 69 -4.65 -16.94 3.41
C ILE A 69 -5.79 -16.70 2.41
N GLY A 70 -5.40 -16.58 1.14
CA GLY A 70 -6.34 -16.40 0.02
C GLY A 70 -6.37 -17.57 -0.96
N ALA A 71 -7.44 -17.65 -1.74
CA ALA A 71 -7.57 -18.56 -2.88
C ALA A 71 -7.29 -17.85 -4.21
N GLN A 72 -6.68 -18.56 -5.17
CA GLN A 72 -6.27 -17.98 -6.46
C GLN A 72 -7.41 -17.70 -7.44
N ASN A 73 -8.57 -18.33 -7.22
CA ASN A 73 -9.80 -18.18 -8.01
C ASN A 73 -10.96 -18.83 -7.24
N MET A 74 -12.20 -18.67 -7.71
CA MET A 74 -13.33 -19.52 -7.31
C MET A 74 -14.41 -19.53 -8.41
N ASN A 75 -15.26 -20.54 -8.38
CA ASN A 75 -16.50 -20.55 -9.15
C ASN A 75 -17.56 -19.67 -8.47
N PRO A 76 -18.46 -18.97 -9.19
CA PRO A 76 -19.49 -18.16 -8.55
C PRO A 76 -20.62 -18.97 -7.89
N HIS A 77 -20.79 -20.25 -8.23
CA HIS A 77 -21.88 -21.08 -7.73
C HIS A 77 -21.52 -21.87 -6.47
N ASP A 78 -22.44 -21.91 -5.49
CA ASP A 78 -22.29 -22.68 -4.25
C ASP A 78 -22.04 -24.18 -4.49
N ARG A 79 -22.60 -24.73 -5.59
CA ARG A 79 -22.47 -26.12 -6.05
C ARG A 79 -23.01 -26.26 -7.47
N GLY A 80 -22.59 -27.30 -8.18
CA GLY A 80 -23.14 -27.63 -9.50
C GLY A 80 -22.28 -28.61 -10.27
N GLN A 81 -22.60 -28.78 -11.56
CA GLN A 81 -21.89 -29.66 -12.49
C GLN A 81 -20.68 -28.93 -13.09
N PHE A 82 -19.71 -28.61 -12.24
CA PHE A 82 -18.50 -27.85 -12.60
C PHE A 82 -17.23 -28.63 -12.22
N THR A 83 -17.00 -29.77 -12.89
CA THR A 83 -15.86 -30.65 -12.59
C THR A 83 -14.54 -29.89 -12.68
N GLY A 84 -13.76 -29.90 -11.59
CA GLY A 84 -12.46 -29.21 -11.49
C GLY A 84 -12.52 -27.84 -10.82
N GLU A 85 -13.72 -27.27 -10.64
CA GLU A 85 -13.91 -25.97 -10.02
C GLU A 85 -14.05 -26.05 -8.50
N ILE A 86 -13.75 -24.94 -7.81
CA ILE A 86 -13.87 -24.81 -6.36
C ILE A 86 -14.97 -23.79 -6.03
N SER A 87 -15.94 -24.19 -5.21
CA SER A 87 -17.06 -23.34 -4.80
C SER A 87 -16.69 -22.42 -3.62
N PRO A 88 -17.41 -21.29 -3.42
CA PRO A 88 -17.23 -20.43 -2.26
C PRO A 88 -17.51 -21.16 -0.94
N VAL A 89 -18.46 -22.11 -0.93
CA VAL A 89 -18.79 -22.89 0.27
C VAL A 89 -17.62 -23.77 0.70
N MET A 90 -16.94 -24.43 -0.26
CA MET A 90 -15.74 -25.22 0.01
C MET A 90 -14.60 -24.36 0.58
N LEU A 91 -14.41 -23.15 0.03
CA LEU A 91 -13.39 -22.22 0.55
C LEU A 91 -13.72 -21.73 1.97
N LYS A 92 -15.01 -21.46 2.25
CA LYS A 92 -15.45 -21.09 3.60
C LYS A 92 -15.26 -22.19 4.62
N GLU A 93 -15.54 -23.44 4.26
CA GLU A 93 -15.32 -24.60 5.14
C GLU A 93 -13.86 -24.70 5.58
N LEU A 94 -12.92 -24.40 4.69
CA LEU A 94 -11.48 -24.39 5.01
C LEU A 94 -11.04 -23.18 5.87
N GLY A 95 -11.86 -22.13 5.97
CA GLY A 95 -11.50 -20.89 6.66
C GLY A 95 -10.73 -19.89 5.79
N VAL A 96 -10.82 -20.00 4.46
CA VAL A 96 -10.23 -19.01 3.54
C VAL A 96 -10.87 -17.64 3.78
N GLN A 97 -10.06 -16.59 3.78
CA GLN A 97 -10.50 -15.24 4.11
C GLN A 97 -10.54 -14.32 2.89
N LEU A 98 -9.68 -14.58 1.89
CA LEU A 98 -9.53 -13.76 0.69
C LEU A 98 -9.70 -14.60 -0.58
N VAL A 99 -10.28 -14.03 -1.62
CA VAL A 99 -10.33 -14.63 -2.95
C VAL A 99 -9.85 -13.62 -3.98
N MET A 100 -8.86 -14.03 -4.78
CA MET A 100 -8.41 -13.30 -5.95
C MET A 100 -9.27 -13.66 -7.15
N ILE A 101 -9.70 -12.65 -7.91
CA ILE A 101 -10.64 -12.77 -9.03
C ILE A 101 -10.09 -11.95 -10.20
N GLY A 102 -10.24 -12.45 -11.43
CA GLY A 102 -9.82 -11.71 -12.62
C GLY A 102 -8.33 -11.49 -12.77
N HIS A 103 -7.47 -12.31 -12.16
CA HIS A 103 -6.03 -12.23 -12.40
C HIS A 103 -5.76 -12.36 -13.91
N SER A 104 -4.85 -11.53 -14.43
CA SER A 104 -4.50 -11.46 -15.86
C SER A 104 -4.34 -12.81 -16.57
N GLU A 105 -3.68 -13.79 -15.96
CA GLU A 105 -3.54 -15.16 -16.51
C GLU A 105 -4.90 -15.84 -16.74
N ARG A 106 -5.87 -15.64 -15.84
CA ARG A 106 -7.22 -16.19 -16.01
C ARG A 106 -7.97 -15.54 -17.15
N ARG A 107 -7.90 -14.21 -17.24
CA ARG A 107 -8.51 -13.45 -18.35
C ARG A 107 -7.90 -13.81 -19.71
N HIS A 108 -6.59 -13.92 -19.79
CA HIS A 108 -5.90 -14.05 -21.08
C HIS A 108 -5.64 -15.49 -21.51
N ILE A 109 -5.38 -16.42 -20.58
CA ILE A 109 -5.15 -17.84 -20.87
C ILE A 109 -6.46 -18.61 -20.82
N PHE A 110 -7.23 -18.44 -19.74
CA PHE A 110 -8.49 -19.15 -19.51
C PHE A 110 -9.72 -18.43 -20.06
N LYS A 111 -9.53 -17.24 -20.68
CA LYS A 111 -10.55 -16.48 -21.41
C LYS A 111 -11.73 -16.02 -20.57
N GLU A 112 -11.49 -15.79 -19.28
CA GLU A 112 -12.50 -15.23 -18.38
C GLU A 112 -12.77 -13.76 -18.74
N SER A 113 -14.05 -13.42 -18.91
CA SER A 113 -14.54 -12.10 -19.30
C SER A 113 -14.84 -11.23 -18.08
N ASP A 114 -15.02 -9.91 -18.30
CA ASP A 114 -15.43 -9.01 -17.21
C ASP A 114 -16.77 -9.42 -16.56
N GLN A 115 -17.66 -10.04 -17.32
CA GLN A 115 -18.93 -10.57 -16.80
C GLN A 115 -18.70 -11.80 -15.91
N ASP A 116 -17.80 -12.71 -16.30
CA ASP A 116 -17.45 -13.86 -15.47
C ASP A 116 -16.82 -13.41 -14.14
N GLU A 117 -15.95 -12.39 -14.19
CA GLU A 117 -15.38 -11.82 -12.97
C GLU A 117 -16.42 -11.13 -12.10
N ASN A 118 -17.41 -10.45 -12.70
CA ASN A 118 -18.50 -9.85 -11.94
C ASN A 118 -19.29 -10.88 -11.13
N GLU A 119 -19.66 -12.00 -11.75
CA GLU A 119 -20.39 -13.07 -11.08
C GLU A 119 -19.59 -13.61 -9.88
N LYS A 120 -18.28 -13.77 -10.05
CA LYS A 120 -17.39 -14.19 -8.96
C LYS A 120 -17.27 -13.12 -7.89
N VAL A 121 -17.11 -11.84 -8.23
CA VAL A 121 -17.03 -10.73 -7.25
C VAL A 121 -18.28 -10.68 -6.38
N VAL A 122 -19.46 -10.69 -7.01
CA VAL A 122 -20.74 -10.64 -6.30
C VAL A 122 -20.89 -11.87 -5.38
N SER A 123 -20.54 -13.05 -5.88
CA SER A 123 -20.58 -14.27 -5.07
C SER A 123 -19.59 -14.22 -3.89
N ALA A 124 -18.37 -13.72 -4.10
CA ALA A 124 -17.34 -13.67 -3.07
C ALA A 124 -17.75 -12.72 -1.93
N LEU A 125 -18.25 -11.55 -2.29
CA LEU A 125 -18.77 -10.56 -1.34
C LEU A 125 -20.00 -11.08 -0.59
N LYS A 126 -20.95 -11.74 -1.28
CA LYS A 126 -22.12 -12.38 -0.65
C LYS A 126 -21.72 -13.41 0.41
N HIS A 127 -20.65 -14.15 0.17
CA HIS A 127 -20.10 -15.10 1.13
C HIS A 127 -19.20 -14.42 2.18
N GLY A 128 -18.96 -13.11 2.11
CA GLY A 128 -18.15 -12.38 3.08
C GLY A 128 -16.66 -12.71 2.99
N PHE A 129 -16.13 -12.89 1.79
CA PHE A 129 -14.68 -12.92 1.54
C PHE A 129 -14.15 -11.50 1.30
N LYS A 130 -12.92 -11.24 1.74
CA LYS A 130 -12.12 -10.17 1.14
C LYS A 130 -11.94 -10.51 -0.34
N THR A 131 -12.40 -9.64 -1.22
CA THR A 131 -12.48 -9.90 -2.66
C THR A 131 -11.49 -9.01 -3.37
N LEU A 132 -10.40 -9.60 -3.86
CA LEU A 132 -9.35 -8.92 -4.59
C LEU A 132 -9.58 -9.06 -6.09
N LEU A 133 -10.19 -8.03 -6.70
CA LEU A 133 -10.40 -7.98 -8.15
C LEU A 133 -9.14 -7.45 -8.84
N CYS A 134 -8.55 -8.25 -9.71
CA CYS A 134 -7.45 -7.83 -10.57
C CYS A 134 -7.97 -7.21 -11.88
N ILE A 135 -7.36 -6.10 -12.25
CA ILE A 135 -7.61 -5.35 -13.49
C ILE A 135 -6.29 -4.89 -14.11
N GLY A 136 -6.27 -4.67 -15.40
CA GLY A 136 -5.04 -4.31 -16.11
C GLY A 136 -5.23 -4.16 -17.61
N GLU A 137 -4.53 -3.20 -18.19
CA GLU A 137 -4.46 -3.00 -19.63
C GLU A 137 -3.35 -3.85 -20.27
N THR A 138 -3.57 -4.22 -21.51
CA THR A 138 -2.60 -4.89 -22.38
C THR A 138 -1.59 -3.90 -22.96
N LEU A 139 -0.46 -4.40 -23.49
CA LEU A 139 0.53 -3.56 -24.18
C LEU A 139 -0.10 -2.79 -25.35
N THR A 140 -1.04 -3.41 -26.06
CA THR A 140 -1.76 -2.77 -27.17
C THR A 140 -2.60 -1.60 -26.68
N GLN A 141 -3.34 -1.76 -25.59
CA GLN A 141 -4.13 -0.68 -25.00
C GLN A 141 -3.25 0.47 -24.51
N LYS A 142 -2.11 0.16 -23.88
CA LYS A 142 -1.10 1.17 -23.54
C LYS A 142 -0.58 1.93 -24.78
N ASN A 143 -0.16 1.21 -25.81
CA ASN A 143 0.44 1.81 -27.02
C ASN A 143 -0.57 2.60 -27.87
N THR A 144 -1.87 2.31 -27.72
CA THR A 144 -2.96 3.03 -28.40
C THR A 144 -3.59 4.11 -27.53
N ASN A 145 -3.04 4.38 -26.34
CA ASN A 145 -3.58 5.34 -25.36
C ASN A 145 -5.03 5.07 -24.97
N THR A 146 -5.41 3.79 -24.82
CA THR A 146 -6.74 3.34 -24.39
C THR A 146 -6.72 2.61 -23.04
N ALA A 147 -5.64 2.80 -22.28
CA ALA A 147 -5.44 2.17 -20.97
C ALA A 147 -6.54 2.55 -19.98
N ASP A 148 -6.91 3.83 -19.94
CA ASP A 148 -7.85 4.36 -18.95
C ASP A 148 -9.26 3.85 -19.22
N GLU A 149 -9.69 3.83 -20.47
CA GLU A 149 -10.95 3.25 -20.89
C GLU A 149 -11.01 1.75 -20.56
N ALA A 150 -9.92 1.01 -20.83
CA ALA A 150 -9.85 -0.41 -20.53
C ALA A 150 -10.04 -0.68 -19.03
N LEU A 151 -9.30 0.04 -18.17
CA LEU A 151 -9.40 -0.10 -16.72
C LEU A 151 -10.80 0.27 -16.21
N ARG A 152 -11.38 1.35 -16.74
CA ARG A 152 -12.73 1.81 -16.34
C ARG A 152 -13.82 0.84 -16.78
N VAL A 153 -13.70 0.21 -17.95
CA VAL A 153 -14.63 -0.84 -18.39
C VAL A 153 -14.54 -2.05 -17.47
N GLN A 154 -13.34 -2.55 -17.20
CA GLN A 154 -13.13 -3.70 -16.31
C GLN A 154 -13.71 -3.45 -14.90
N LEU A 155 -13.55 -2.23 -14.37
CA LEU A 155 -14.16 -1.84 -13.08
C LEU A 155 -15.68 -1.76 -13.15
N LYS A 156 -16.24 -1.04 -14.14
CA LYS A 156 -17.69 -0.81 -14.23
C LYS A 156 -18.46 -2.11 -14.46
N VAL A 157 -17.93 -3.00 -15.29
CA VAL A 157 -18.55 -4.32 -15.53
C VAL A 157 -18.28 -5.25 -14.35
N GLY A 158 -17.01 -5.39 -13.93
CA GLY A 158 -16.62 -6.30 -12.84
C GLY A 158 -17.28 -5.98 -11.50
N LEU A 159 -17.66 -4.72 -11.25
CA LEU A 159 -18.30 -4.27 -10.01
C LEU A 159 -19.79 -3.97 -10.17
N GLN A 160 -20.40 -4.33 -11.29
CA GLN A 160 -21.84 -4.18 -11.48
C GLN A 160 -22.60 -4.94 -10.38
N SER A 161 -23.65 -4.33 -9.84
CA SER A 161 -24.47 -4.92 -8.76
C SER A 161 -23.76 -5.16 -7.42
N VAL A 162 -22.54 -4.63 -7.23
CA VAL A 162 -21.90 -4.59 -5.91
C VAL A 162 -22.60 -3.52 -5.06
N ALA A 163 -23.15 -3.94 -3.92
CA ALA A 163 -23.83 -3.05 -2.99
C ALA A 163 -22.83 -2.27 -2.11
N ASN A 164 -23.23 -1.06 -1.67
CA ASN A 164 -22.37 -0.18 -0.88
C ASN A 164 -21.95 -0.76 0.49
N ASP A 165 -22.74 -1.67 1.05
CA ASP A 165 -22.46 -2.34 2.32
C ASP A 165 -21.37 -3.41 2.22
N ALA A 166 -21.07 -3.90 1.01
CA ALA A 166 -20.02 -4.88 0.76
C ALA A 166 -18.63 -4.26 0.46
N ILE A 167 -18.56 -2.93 0.33
CA ILE A 167 -17.36 -2.19 -0.10
C ILE A 167 -16.14 -2.43 0.80
N GLU A 168 -16.35 -2.63 2.11
CA GLU A 168 -15.24 -2.81 3.06
C GLU A 168 -14.44 -4.10 2.79
N ASN A 169 -15.03 -5.06 2.09
CA ASN A 169 -14.38 -6.30 1.69
C ASN A 169 -13.86 -6.27 0.25
N LEU A 170 -14.11 -5.20 -0.52
CA LEU A 170 -13.67 -5.10 -1.92
C LEU A 170 -12.28 -4.44 -2.00
N TRP A 171 -11.34 -5.14 -2.63
CA TRP A 171 -9.98 -4.67 -2.90
C TRP A 171 -9.69 -4.75 -4.39
N ILE A 172 -8.83 -3.86 -4.90
CA ILE A 172 -8.41 -3.85 -6.31
C ILE A 172 -6.91 -4.11 -6.41
N ALA A 173 -6.49 -4.97 -7.33
CA ALA A 173 -5.10 -5.09 -7.77
C ALA A 173 -4.96 -4.60 -9.20
N TYR A 174 -4.13 -3.58 -9.40
CA TYR A 174 -3.77 -3.09 -10.72
C TYR A 174 -2.54 -3.83 -11.26
N GLU A 175 -2.76 -4.65 -12.29
CA GLU A 175 -1.77 -5.50 -12.93
C GLU A 175 -1.55 -5.04 -14.39
N PRO A 176 -0.64 -4.07 -14.67
CA PRO A 176 -0.31 -3.75 -16.05
C PRO A 176 0.20 -5.01 -16.75
N VAL A 177 -0.61 -5.57 -17.66
CA VAL A 177 -0.44 -6.95 -18.17
C VAL A 177 0.87 -7.10 -18.94
N TRP A 178 1.34 -6.01 -19.53
CA TRP A 178 2.60 -5.93 -20.25
C TRP A 178 3.84 -5.87 -19.34
N ALA A 179 3.65 -5.59 -18.05
CA ALA A 179 4.71 -5.48 -17.05
C ALA A 179 4.83 -6.71 -16.16
N ILE A 180 3.95 -7.71 -16.31
CA ILE A 180 3.97 -8.96 -15.52
C ILE A 180 4.60 -10.12 -16.32
N GLY A 181 4.99 -11.19 -15.61
CA GLY A 181 5.61 -12.36 -16.20
C GLY A 181 7.14 -12.26 -16.31
N GLU A 182 7.77 -13.32 -16.81
CA GLU A 182 9.24 -13.42 -16.78
C GLU A 182 9.95 -12.34 -17.58
N ASN A 183 9.34 -11.95 -18.70
CA ASN A 183 9.82 -10.94 -19.65
C ASN A 183 9.15 -9.56 -19.48
N GLY A 184 8.37 -9.38 -18.41
CA GLY A 184 7.68 -8.12 -18.14
C GLY A 184 8.66 -6.99 -17.83
N ILE A 185 8.44 -5.81 -18.42
CA ILE A 185 9.22 -4.60 -18.12
C ILE A 185 8.52 -3.89 -16.96
N PRO A 186 9.18 -3.63 -15.82
CA PRO A 186 8.57 -2.89 -14.73
C PRO A 186 8.04 -1.53 -15.20
N ALA A 187 6.78 -1.22 -14.87
CA ALA A 187 6.25 0.12 -15.08
C ALA A 187 6.97 1.11 -14.17
N THR A 188 7.13 2.36 -14.63
CA THR A 188 7.64 3.44 -13.78
C THR A 188 6.65 3.70 -12.65
N SER A 189 7.16 4.16 -11.51
CA SER A 189 6.33 4.52 -10.35
C SER A 189 5.33 5.62 -10.68
N ASP A 190 5.70 6.59 -11.54
CA ASP A 190 4.80 7.63 -12.04
C ASP A 190 3.63 7.07 -12.86
N TYR A 191 3.92 6.17 -13.82
CA TYR A 191 2.85 5.53 -14.61
C TYR A 191 1.92 4.71 -13.71
N ALA A 192 2.49 3.95 -12.77
CA ALA A 192 1.70 3.20 -11.80
C ALA A 192 0.79 4.14 -10.99
N ASN A 193 1.32 5.25 -10.47
CA ASN A 193 0.56 6.21 -9.68
C ASN A 193 -0.56 6.90 -10.48
N GLU A 194 -0.30 7.24 -11.74
CA GLU A 194 -1.29 7.82 -12.68
C GLU A 194 -2.47 6.87 -12.87
N LYS A 195 -2.22 5.59 -13.20
CA LYS A 195 -3.27 4.61 -13.42
C LYS A 195 -4.03 4.23 -12.15
N HIS A 196 -3.36 4.22 -11.00
CA HIS A 196 -4.08 4.14 -9.71
C HIS A 196 -5.00 5.35 -9.47
N GLY A 197 -4.63 6.54 -9.92
CA GLY A 197 -5.48 7.73 -9.89
C GLY A 197 -6.77 7.53 -10.69
N VAL A 198 -6.65 7.04 -11.93
CA VAL A 198 -7.78 6.72 -12.81
C VAL A 198 -8.71 5.67 -12.17
N ILE A 199 -8.13 4.64 -11.55
CA ILE A 199 -8.88 3.59 -10.85
C ILE A 199 -9.65 4.18 -9.67
N LYS A 200 -8.98 4.97 -8.81
CA LYS A 200 -9.61 5.60 -7.63
C LYS A 200 -10.71 6.59 -8.02
N GLU A 201 -10.52 7.35 -9.09
CA GLU A 201 -11.55 8.24 -9.64
C GLU A 201 -12.76 7.44 -10.12
N CYS A 202 -12.55 6.35 -10.88
CA CYS A 202 -13.64 5.49 -11.33
C CYS A 202 -14.40 4.85 -10.14
N LEU A 203 -13.69 4.41 -9.10
CA LEU A 203 -14.32 3.88 -7.89
C LEU A 203 -15.13 4.96 -7.15
N PHE A 204 -14.64 6.20 -7.10
CA PHE A 204 -15.38 7.33 -6.53
C PHE A 204 -16.65 7.66 -7.32
N GLU A 205 -16.63 7.57 -8.64
CA GLU A 205 -17.86 7.73 -9.44
C GLU A 205 -18.89 6.62 -9.16
N LEU A 206 -18.43 5.39 -8.92
CA LEU A 206 -19.32 4.25 -8.64
C LEU A 206 -19.91 4.27 -7.23
N PHE A 207 -19.12 4.68 -6.23
CA PHE A 207 -19.46 4.48 -4.81
C PHE A 207 -19.39 5.76 -3.95
N GLY A 208 -19.07 6.90 -4.54
CA GLY A 208 -18.86 8.16 -3.81
C GLY A 208 -17.74 8.04 -2.77
N ASP A 209 -17.93 8.70 -1.63
CA ASP A 209 -16.95 8.71 -0.54
C ASP A 209 -16.64 7.33 0.05
N ALA A 210 -17.55 6.35 -0.10
CA ALA A 210 -17.30 4.99 0.36
C ALA A 210 -16.11 4.33 -0.35
N SER A 211 -15.78 4.76 -1.58
CA SER A 211 -14.66 4.24 -2.35
C SER A 211 -13.30 4.45 -1.67
N LYS A 212 -13.18 5.44 -0.77
CA LYS A 212 -11.95 5.71 -0.01
C LYS A 212 -11.53 4.56 0.90
N LYS A 213 -12.44 3.62 1.17
CA LYS A 213 -12.17 2.40 1.94
C LYS A 213 -11.61 1.26 1.09
N ILE A 214 -11.70 1.34 -0.24
CA ILE A 214 -11.23 0.31 -1.18
C ILE A 214 -9.72 0.48 -1.37
N PRO A 215 -8.87 -0.44 -0.87
CA PRO A 215 -7.45 -0.38 -1.14
C PRO A 215 -7.19 -0.74 -2.61
N VAL A 216 -6.29 0.02 -3.25
CA VAL A 216 -5.80 -0.26 -4.60
C VAL A 216 -4.31 -0.60 -4.53
N LEU A 217 -4.02 -1.86 -4.82
CA LEU A 217 -2.69 -2.46 -4.75
C LEU A 217 -2.02 -2.43 -6.13
N TYR A 218 -0.72 -2.20 -6.17
CA TYR A 218 0.05 -2.39 -7.38
C TYR A 218 0.50 -3.85 -7.53
N GLY A 219 0.04 -4.51 -8.59
CA GLY A 219 0.31 -5.91 -8.93
C GLY A 219 1.24 -6.13 -10.12
N GLY A 220 1.97 -5.10 -10.57
CA GLY A 220 2.98 -5.23 -11.62
C GLY A 220 4.26 -5.97 -11.16
N SER A 221 5.34 -5.88 -11.94
CA SER A 221 6.65 -6.43 -11.54
C SER A 221 7.28 -5.60 -10.41
N VAL A 222 6.95 -5.97 -9.17
CA VAL A 222 7.54 -5.42 -7.93
C VAL A 222 8.77 -6.25 -7.52
N ASN A 223 9.87 -5.56 -7.23
CA ASN A 223 11.14 -6.15 -6.80
C ASN A 223 11.81 -5.27 -5.72
N LEU A 224 13.00 -5.67 -5.24
CA LEU A 224 13.72 -4.93 -4.19
C LEU A 224 14.19 -3.56 -4.66
N GLU A 225 14.41 -3.40 -5.96
CA GLU A 225 14.92 -2.18 -6.58
C GLU A 225 13.82 -1.11 -6.69
N ASN A 226 12.56 -1.49 -6.92
CA ASN A 226 11.47 -0.54 -7.19
C ASN A 226 10.39 -0.45 -6.09
N ALA A 227 10.33 -1.40 -5.14
CA ALA A 227 9.28 -1.43 -4.12
C ALA A 227 9.21 -0.13 -3.30
N ASN A 228 10.37 0.45 -2.99
CA ASN A 228 10.47 1.69 -2.23
C ASN A 228 9.86 2.88 -2.98
N GLU A 229 10.10 3.01 -4.28
CA GLU A 229 9.52 4.12 -5.07
C GLU A 229 8.02 3.96 -5.26
N LEU A 230 7.54 2.72 -5.43
CA LEU A 230 6.13 2.40 -5.63
C LEU A 230 5.31 2.64 -4.36
N ILE A 231 5.79 2.20 -3.19
CA ILE A 231 5.04 2.36 -1.94
C ILE A 231 4.90 3.83 -1.52
N LEU A 232 5.79 4.70 -2.01
CA LEU A 232 5.75 6.13 -1.71
C LEU A 232 4.72 6.92 -2.53
N GLN A 233 4.11 6.29 -3.54
CA GLN A 233 3.14 6.92 -4.43
C GLN A 233 1.81 7.18 -3.71
N SER A 234 1.21 8.35 -3.93
CA SER A 234 0.03 8.79 -3.18
C SER A 234 -1.21 7.92 -3.41
N ASN A 235 -1.35 7.36 -4.62
CA ASN A 235 -2.52 6.57 -5.01
C ASN A 235 -2.34 5.07 -4.76
N ILE A 236 -1.15 4.61 -4.37
CA ILE A 236 -0.84 3.19 -4.14
C ILE A 236 -1.02 2.89 -2.64
N ASP A 237 -1.87 1.91 -2.32
CA ASP A 237 -2.15 1.54 -0.92
C ASP A 237 -1.34 0.32 -0.45
N GLY A 238 -0.72 -0.40 -1.38
CA GLY A 238 0.14 -1.53 -1.08
C GLY A 238 0.71 -2.22 -2.31
N LEU A 239 1.50 -3.26 -2.07
CA LEU A 239 2.21 -4.00 -3.10
C LEU A 239 1.74 -5.45 -3.15
N PHE A 240 1.31 -5.89 -4.34
CA PHE A 240 0.97 -7.27 -4.62
C PHE A 240 2.10 -7.90 -5.45
N VAL A 241 2.98 -8.60 -4.77
CA VAL A 241 4.31 -8.98 -5.25
C VAL A 241 4.30 -10.40 -5.81
N GLY A 242 4.81 -10.57 -7.03
CA GLY A 242 5.02 -11.87 -7.64
C GLY A 242 6.34 -12.53 -7.20
N ARG A 243 7.22 -12.79 -8.18
CA ARG A 243 8.47 -13.55 -8.04
C ARG A 243 9.32 -13.20 -6.82
N SER A 244 9.52 -11.91 -6.54
CA SER A 244 10.35 -11.45 -5.41
C SER A 244 9.80 -11.86 -4.04
N ALA A 245 8.53 -12.26 -3.96
CA ALA A 245 7.90 -12.72 -2.73
C ALA A 245 7.76 -14.24 -2.62
N TRP A 246 8.17 -15.02 -3.63
CA TRP A 246 8.10 -16.50 -3.57
C TRP A 246 9.14 -17.13 -2.65
N GLU A 247 10.16 -16.37 -2.26
CA GLU A 247 11.08 -16.72 -1.17
C GLU A 247 10.77 -15.85 0.04
N ALA A 248 10.47 -16.47 1.19
CA ALA A 248 9.92 -15.77 2.35
C ALA A 248 10.87 -14.68 2.90
N LYS A 249 12.19 -14.96 2.89
CA LYS A 249 13.23 -13.98 3.25
C LYS A 249 13.23 -12.76 2.33
N ASN A 250 13.09 -12.97 1.02
CA ASN A 250 13.06 -11.86 0.05
C ASN A 250 11.80 -11.03 0.22
N PHE A 251 10.65 -11.68 0.46
CA PHE A 251 9.41 -10.96 0.73
C PHE A 251 9.52 -10.10 2.00
N HIS A 252 10.06 -10.67 3.07
CA HIS A 252 10.31 -9.94 4.32
C HIS A 252 11.24 -8.75 4.12
N LEU A 253 12.36 -8.94 3.41
CA LEU A 253 13.31 -7.87 3.12
C LEU A 253 12.64 -6.73 2.34
N LEU A 254 11.83 -7.06 1.33
CA LEU A 254 11.07 -6.10 0.55
C LEU A 254 10.10 -5.29 1.43
N MET A 255 9.30 -5.97 2.25
CA MET A 255 8.38 -5.31 3.19
C MET A 255 9.12 -4.39 4.16
N LYS A 256 10.22 -4.87 4.75
CA LYS A 256 11.02 -4.10 5.69
C LYS A 256 11.60 -2.84 5.05
N ASN A 257 12.15 -2.95 3.84
CA ASN A 257 12.70 -1.80 3.12
C ASN A 257 11.62 -0.77 2.77
N ALA A 258 10.47 -1.24 2.29
CA ALA A 258 9.33 -0.38 1.97
C ALA A 258 8.81 0.38 3.20
N LEU A 259 8.64 -0.31 4.33
CA LEU A 259 8.19 0.29 5.60
C LEU A 259 9.21 1.28 6.17
N ASN A 260 10.50 0.95 6.13
CA ASN A 260 11.56 1.88 6.54
C ASN A 260 11.55 3.15 5.69
N THR A 261 11.32 3.00 4.38
CA THR A 261 11.22 4.13 3.44
C THR A 261 10.03 5.04 3.77
N LEU A 262 8.87 4.44 4.08
CA LEU A 262 7.70 5.19 4.55
C LEU A 262 8.01 5.95 5.85
N SER A 263 8.71 5.32 6.79
CA SER A 263 9.08 5.97 8.06
C SER A 263 9.98 7.18 7.83
N THR A 264 11.01 7.06 6.99
CA THR A 264 11.91 8.17 6.67
C THR A 264 11.17 9.33 6.02
N LYS A 265 10.30 9.06 5.03
CA LYS A 265 9.51 10.11 4.36
C LYS A 265 8.55 10.82 5.32
N ASN A 266 7.94 10.08 6.26
CA ASN A 266 7.08 10.69 7.28
C ASN A 266 7.86 11.62 8.20
N VAL A 267 9.06 11.22 8.62
CA VAL A 267 9.94 12.05 9.45
C VAL A 267 10.39 13.32 8.70
N GLU A 268 10.76 13.21 7.41
CA GLU A 268 11.10 14.36 6.57
C GLU A 268 9.92 15.34 6.41
N ASN A 269 8.70 14.82 6.23
CA ASN A 269 7.49 15.64 6.18
C ASN A 269 7.23 16.36 7.50
N GLU A 270 7.37 15.68 8.64
CA GLU A 270 7.24 16.30 9.97
C GLU A 270 8.24 17.44 10.17
N PHE A 271 9.51 17.24 9.79
CA PHE A 271 10.52 18.30 9.86
C PHE A 271 10.21 19.48 8.95
N THR A 272 9.72 19.20 7.73
CA THR A 272 9.29 20.24 6.79
C THR A 272 8.13 21.06 7.35
N ASP A 273 7.15 20.41 7.98
CA ASP A 273 5.99 21.09 8.58
C ASP A 273 6.40 21.96 9.76
N VAL A 274 7.28 21.46 10.64
CA VAL A 274 7.84 22.25 11.74
C VAL A 274 8.61 23.46 11.17
N ALA A 275 9.45 23.26 10.15
CA ALA A 275 10.21 24.33 9.52
C ALA A 275 9.30 25.42 8.92
N ARG A 276 8.24 25.04 8.19
CA ARG A 276 7.25 25.99 7.62
C ARG A 276 6.52 26.76 8.72
N GLN A 277 6.09 26.09 9.78
CA GLN A 277 5.42 26.73 10.91
C GLN A 277 6.36 27.72 11.60
N LEU A 278 7.62 27.34 11.84
CA LEU A 278 8.63 28.22 12.44
C LEU A 278 8.84 29.47 11.59
N ILE A 279 9.11 29.33 10.28
CA ILE A 279 9.31 30.46 9.38
C ILE A 279 8.09 31.39 9.39
N LYS A 280 6.88 30.84 9.33
CA LYS A 280 5.65 31.62 9.39
C LYS A 280 5.54 32.43 10.70
N GLN A 281 5.74 31.79 11.85
CA GLN A 281 5.60 32.46 13.15
C GLN A 281 6.77 33.37 13.50
N LEU A 282 7.91 33.23 12.83
CA LEU A 282 9.05 34.15 12.91
C LEU A 282 8.86 35.42 12.05
N GLY A 283 7.70 35.61 11.41
CA GLY A 283 7.41 36.78 10.58
C GLY A 283 7.71 36.61 9.09
N GLY A 284 7.88 35.35 8.64
CA GLY A 284 8.17 35.02 7.24
C GLY A 284 9.66 35.03 6.89
N ILE A 285 9.99 34.56 5.68
CA ILE A 285 11.37 34.38 5.19
C ILE A 285 12.17 35.69 5.29
N GLN A 286 11.56 36.82 4.89
CA GLN A 286 12.23 38.13 4.89
C GLN A 286 12.59 38.65 6.29
N ASN A 287 11.99 38.10 7.35
CA ASN A 287 12.30 38.51 8.72
C ASN A 287 13.49 37.75 9.30
N ILE A 288 14.02 36.71 8.63
CA ILE A 288 15.12 35.89 9.11
C ILE A 288 16.40 36.30 8.39
N SER A 289 17.40 36.81 9.13
CA SER A 289 18.68 37.27 8.57
C SER A 289 19.84 36.30 8.74
N ALA A 290 19.77 35.41 9.73
CA ALA A 290 20.73 34.33 9.87
C ALA A 290 20.10 33.12 10.55
N LEU A 291 20.57 31.95 10.13
CA LEU A 291 20.16 30.66 10.67
C LEU A 291 21.40 29.84 11.03
N SER A 292 21.42 29.27 12.23
CA SER A 292 22.41 28.28 12.67
C SER A 292 21.77 27.31 13.65
N HIS A 293 22.47 26.26 14.08
CA HIS A 293 21.97 25.34 15.10
C HIS A 293 23.10 24.82 15.99
N CYS A 294 22.72 24.13 17.06
CA CYS A 294 23.60 23.31 17.88
C CYS A 294 22.99 21.93 18.10
N ALA A 295 23.49 21.16 19.06
CA ALA A 295 23.03 19.80 19.33
C ALA A 295 21.55 19.66 19.72
N SER A 296 20.82 20.74 20.07
CA SER A 296 19.40 20.64 20.47
C SER A 296 18.53 21.83 20.10
N ARG A 297 19.11 22.88 19.51
CA ARG A 297 18.42 24.16 19.29
C ARG A 297 18.74 24.76 17.93
N ILE A 298 17.75 25.39 17.34
CA ILE A 298 17.89 26.27 16.17
C ILE A 298 18.06 27.70 16.67
N ARG A 299 19.01 28.43 16.10
CA ARG A 299 19.30 29.83 16.38
C ARG A 299 18.93 30.66 15.18
N VAL A 300 18.06 31.66 15.39
CA VAL A 300 17.56 32.54 14.34
C VAL A 300 17.86 33.98 14.72
N ILE A 301 18.54 34.71 13.84
CA ILE A 301 18.63 36.17 13.93
C ILE A 301 17.50 36.74 13.08
N ILE A 302 16.76 37.69 13.66
CA ILE A 302 15.55 38.25 13.08
C ILE A 302 15.65 39.77 12.93
N ASN A 303 15.07 40.30 11.85
CA ASN A 303 15.18 41.71 11.46
C ASN A 303 14.22 42.61 12.25
N ASN A 304 13.01 42.12 12.54
CA ASN A 304 11.97 42.87 13.23
C ASN A 304 11.23 41.97 14.24
N GLU A 305 11.36 42.28 15.53
CA GLU A 305 10.71 41.54 16.61
C GLU A 305 9.18 41.64 16.61
N SER A 306 8.62 42.74 16.10
CA SER A 306 7.16 42.95 16.10
C SER A 306 6.40 41.97 15.21
N HIS A 307 7.09 41.29 14.29
CA HIS A 307 6.50 40.30 13.40
C HIS A 307 6.54 38.87 13.97
N ILE A 308 7.15 38.66 15.14
CA ILE A 308 7.30 37.35 15.79
C ILE A 308 6.04 37.03 16.60
N ASN A 309 5.48 35.83 16.42
CA ASN A 309 4.42 35.29 17.26
C ASN A 309 4.98 34.22 18.22
N LYS A 310 5.56 34.66 19.34
CA LYS A 310 6.19 33.77 20.34
C LYS A 310 5.23 32.71 20.91
N PRO A 311 3.99 33.06 21.32
CA PRO A 311 3.05 32.06 21.84
C PRO A 311 2.66 30.99 20.81
N ALA A 312 2.68 31.32 19.51
CA ALA A 312 2.40 30.34 18.47
C ALA A 312 3.60 29.40 18.25
N ILE A 313 4.83 29.88 18.35
CA ILE A 313 6.04 29.05 18.23
C ILE A 313 6.09 27.97 19.30
N GLU A 314 5.80 28.32 20.56
CA GLU A 314 5.80 27.37 21.68
C GLU A 314 4.70 26.30 21.58
N LYS A 315 3.68 26.54 20.74
CA LYS A 315 2.60 25.57 20.47
C LYS A 315 2.88 24.64 19.29
N ILE A 316 3.97 24.86 18.54
CA ILE A 316 4.35 23.98 17.43
C ILE A 316 4.77 22.63 18.03
N THR A 317 4.17 21.55 17.50
CA THR A 317 4.53 20.19 17.92
C THR A 317 6.01 19.93 17.65
N GLY A 318 6.75 19.46 18.67
CA GLY A 318 8.20 19.25 18.58
C GLY A 318 9.05 20.44 19.05
N VAL A 319 8.45 21.60 19.32
CA VAL A 319 9.14 22.72 20.00
C VAL A 319 8.99 22.56 21.51
N ASN A 320 10.13 22.46 22.20
CA ASN A 320 10.22 22.25 23.65
C ASN A 320 10.49 23.55 24.43
N GLY A 321 10.71 24.67 23.73
CA GLY A 321 10.92 25.97 24.37
C GLY A 321 11.47 27.03 23.41
N LEU A 322 11.28 28.29 23.79
CA LEU A 322 11.75 29.46 23.05
C LEU A 322 12.32 30.50 24.02
N PHE A 323 13.50 31.04 23.72
CA PHE A 323 14.03 32.20 24.44
C PHE A 323 14.95 33.03 23.53
N SER A 324 15.32 34.24 23.95
CA SER A 324 16.14 35.16 23.15
C SER A 324 17.36 35.67 23.91
N ILE A 325 18.48 35.84 23.20
CA ILE A 325 19.71 36.48 23.70
C ILE A 325 20.20 37.46 22.62
N ALA A 326 20.30 38.76 22.94
CA ALA A 326 20.85 39.78 22.04
C ALA A 326 20.34 39.71 20.58
N ASN A 327 19.01 39.78 20.38
CA ASN A 327 18.30 39.67 19.09
C ASN A 327 18.44 38.32 18.35
N GLN A 328 18.99 37.30 19.00
CA GLN A 328 19.00 35.92 18.51
C GLN A 328 17.98 35.08 19.30
N TYR A 329 17.03 34.48 18.59
CA TYR A 329 16.07 33.53 19.16
C TYR A 329 16.67 32.13 19.15
N GLN A 330 16.50 31.41 20.27
CA GLN A 330 16.87 30.01 20.44
C GLN A 330 15.60 29.18 20.59
N ILE A 331 15.38 28.29 19.61
CA ILE A 331 14.21 27.43 19.51
C ILE A 331 14.67 26.01 19.84
N ILE A 332 14.18 25.45 20.94
CA ILE A 332 14.56 24.11 21.40
C ILE A 332 13.68 23.10 20.69
N VAL A 333 14.27 22.26 19.82
CA VAL A 333 13.56 21.18 19.11
C VAL A 333 14.07 19.79 19.49
N GLY A 334 15.17 19.73 20.26
CA GLY A 334 15.76 18.49 20.75
C GLY A 334 16.74 17.83 19.78
N PRO A 335 17.59 16.92 20.27
CA PRO A 335 18.74 16.41 19.52
C PRO A 335 18.38 15.51 18.33
N LYS A 336 17.21 14.87 18.36
CA LYS A 336 16.77 14.00 17.26
C LYS A 336 16.19 14.77 16.07
N ALA A 337 15.69 15.98 16.28
CA ALA A 337 14.98 16.76 15.26
C ALA A 337 15.76 17.98 14.77
N VAL A 338 16.74 18.48 15.55
CA VAL A 338 17.41 19.75 15.27
C VAL A 338 18.06 19.83 13.88
N GLU A 339 18.75 18.77 13.46
CA GLU A 339 19.42 18.74 12.15
C GLU A 339 18.40 18.79 11.01
N GLY A 340 17.39 17.92 11.06
CA GLY A 340 16.36 17.82 10.01
C GLY A 340 15.55 19.10 9.86
N VAL A 341 15.07 19.67 10.99
CA VAL A 341 14.32 20.93 10.96
C VAL A 341 15.20 22.09 10.48
N TYR A 342 16.48 22.14 10.88
CA TYR A 342 17.42 23.16 10.41
C TYR A 342 17.67 23.05 8.90
N CYS A 343 17.92 21.86 8.38
CA CYS A 343 18.11 21.63 6.94
C CYS A 343 16.88 22.06 6.14
N GLU A 344 15.68 21.73 6.59
CA GLU A 344 14.43 22.13 5.94
C GLU A 344 14.19 23.64 6.01
N MET A 345 14.45 24.28 7.17
CA MET A 345 14.39 25.73 7.27
C MET A 345 15.38 26.39 6.29
N LYS A 346 16.63 25.91 6.23
CA LYS A 346 17.66 26.44 5.33
C LYS A 346 17.29 26.27 3.85
N ARG A 347 16.57 25.21 3.49
CA ARG A 347 16.07 24.96 2.12
C ARG A 347 14.90 25.89 1.74
N LEU A 348 14.10 26.30 2.72
CA LEU A 348 12.93 27.16 2.54
C LEU A 348 13.25 28.66 2.59
N LEU A 349 14.37 29.05 3.22
CA LEU A 349 14.94 30.40 3.21
C LEU A 349 15.70 30.65 1.91
#